data_AF-A0A3B0ZVN3-F1
#
_entry.id   AF-A0A3B0ZVN3-F1
#
_cell.length_a   1.000
_cell.length_b   1.000
_cell.length_c   1.000
_cell.angle_alpha   90.00
_cell.angle_beta   90.00
_cell.angle_gamma   90.00
#
_symmetry.space_group_name_H-M   'P 1'
#
loop_
_entity.id
_entity.type
_entity.pdbx_description
1 polymer ?
#
loop_
_entity_poly.entity_id
_entity_poly.type
_entity_poly.pdbx_seq_one_letter_code
_entity_poly.pdbx_strand_id
1 'polypeptide(L)'
;MMVKRSLILCLLAASLIFSAGVFAQQQPLTKFSQQRGAVSDYQYTFRNAAGLRDTLRFTLDDYYVQQSKRRFNDNKRRALFVKAKKTTQRIYDELQDKYNQRLKAEYSQYLMAMGARLPEGFKLNIKEKEAGWRLSYRGTLPQQRVNRMVKAFRAEADREWAQLSGDNRDAYQQESQRLIARAVPQLYKRNLYIAKRNKVNQSILEVRIDFAQVIIEETLGIRPMAKAIANKTRGLSDRDVIAYALRFLQLIPYDNLKSRNAMGSIGFVAPLTLIDINRGDCDTKSAALAALVRNLLPDVRMAMVLVPGHAFLALDIPSKNSDSTINVDGRHYVVVEPTGPALSPVGRAHPNSRPYLTVEKEQIKFLLSIPSGNENNIASVF
;
A
#
# COMPACT_ATOMS: atom_id res chain seq x y z
N MET A 1 -2.66 -10.09 -54.07
CA MET A 1 -3.74 -9.17 -54.47
C MET A 1 -4.89 -9.36 -53.49
N MET A 2 -5.33 -8.29 -52.81
CA MET A 2 -6.58 -8.10 -52.01
C MET A 2 -7.13 -9.33 -51.24
N VAL A 3 -7.28 -9.26 -49.91
CA VAL A 3 -8.54 -8.79 -49.29
C VAL A 3 -8.28 -7.96 -48.02
N LYS A 4 -8.78 -6.71 -48.04
CA LYS A 4 -9.08 -5.87 -46.87
C LYS A 4 -10.49 -6.20 -46.35
N ARG A 5 -10.69 -6.21 -45.03
CA ARG A 5 -11.93 -5.84 -44.28
C ARG A 5 -11.61 -6.00 -42.77
N SER A 6 -11.35 -4.93 -42.04
CA SER A 6 -12.33 -4.14 -41.24
C SER A 6 -12.86 -4.87 -39.99
N LEU A 7 -12.26 -4.62 -38.82
CA LEU A 7 -12.90 -4.66 -37.50
C LEU A 7 -12.46 -3.37 -36.77
N ILE A 8 -13.25 -2.31 -36.81
CA ILE A 8 -14.30 -1.95 -35.84
C ILE A 8 -13.74 -1.69 -34.42
N LEU A 9 -13.49 -0.39 -34.21
CA LEU A 9 -13.68 0.40 -33.00
C LEU A 9 -14.38 -0.33 -31.83
N CYS A 10 -13.67 -0.47 -30.72
CA CYS A 10 -14.24 -0.57 -29.37
C CYS A 10 -13.51 0.42 -28.46
N LEU A 11 -13.67 1.71 -28.77
CA LEU A 11 -13.47 2.82 -27.84
C LEU A 11 -14.86 3.25 -27.39
N LEU A 12 -15.38 2.60 -26.34
CA LEU A 12 -16.64 2.98 -25.71
C LEU A 12 -16.41 3.19 -24.21
N ALA A 13 -16.37 4.48 -23.87
CA ALA A 13 -16.99 5.09 -22.70
C ALA A 13 -16.74 4.43 -21.33
N ALA A 14 -15.70 4.92 -20.64
CA ALA A 14 -15.67 4.98 -19.18
C ALA A 14 -15.53 6.44 -18.72
N SER A 15 -16.42 7.29 -19.22
CA SER A 15 -16.56 8.68 -18.82
C SER A 15 -18.04 8.99 -18.83
N LEU A 16 -18.72 8.68 -17.72
CA LEU A 16 -20.00 9.22 -17.26
C LEU A 16 -20.53 8.29 -16.16
N ILE A 17 -20.43 8.70 -14.89
CA ILE A 17 -21.54 8.84 -13.93
C ILE A 17 -21.04 9.92 -12.96
N PHE A 18 -21.41 11.18 -13.23
CA PHE A 18 -21.41 12.27 -12.26
C PHE A 18 -22.66 13.08 -12.55
N SER A 19 -23.79 12.59 -12.07
CA SER A 19 -25.07 13.29 -12.18
C SER A 19 -25.96 12.87 -11.02
N ALA A 20 -25.84 13.61 -9.91
CA ALA A 20 -26.94 14.05 -9.06
C ALA A 20 -26.39 14.70 -7.79
N GLY A 21 -26.23 16.01 -7.84
CA GLY A 21 -25.97 16.86 -6.70
C GLY A 21 -25.81 18.28 -7.23
N VAL A 22 -26.66 19.20 -6.78
CA VAL A 22 -26.42 20.64 -6.88
C VAL A 22 -24.93 20.86 -6.63
N PHE A 23 -24.16 21.30 -7.64
CA PHE A 23 -22.73 21.49 -7.50
C PHE A 23 -22.52 22.52 -6.41
N ALA A 24 -22.28 22.06 -5.18
CA ALA A 24 -22.00 22.95 -4.06
C ALA A 24 -20.80 23.79 -4.47
N GLN A 25 -20.98 25.10 -4.58
CA GLN A 25 -19.91 25.99 -4.98
C GLN A 25 -18.89 26.07 -3.83
N GLN A 26 -17.60 25.98 -4.15
CA GLN A 26 -16.54 26.14 -3.15
C GLN A 26 -16.71 27.48 -2.45
N GLN A 27 -16.92 27.45 -1.14
CA GLN A 27 -16.99 28.66 -0.33
C GLN A 27 -15.59 29.30 -0.18
N PRO A 28 -15.52 30.64 -0.03
CA PRO A 28 -14.26 31.35 0.00
C PRO A 28 -13.41 31.01 1.24
N LEU A 29 -12.13 30.73 0.99
CA LEU A 29 -11.07 30.57 1.98
C LEU A 29 -9.88 31.42 1.52
N THR A 30 -9.50 32.43 2.31
CA THR A 30 -8.30 33.21 2.04
C THR A 30 -7.14 32.65 2.84
N LYS A 31 -6.01 32.43 2.15
CA LYS A 31 -4.75 32.02 2.77
C LYS A 31 -3.70 33.10 2.58
N PHE A 32 -3.00 33.43 3.66
CA PHE A 32 -1.72 34.12 3.65
C PHE A 32 -0.66 33.20 4.27
N SER A 33 0.54 33.18 3.69
CA SER A 33 1.68 32.48 4.27
C SER A 33 2.97 33.23 4.04
N GLN A 34 3.86 33.21 5.03
CA GLN A 34 5.17 33.84 4.99
C GLN A 34 6.21 32.92 5.60
N GLN A 35 7.27 32.62 4.85
CA GLN A 35 8.42 31.88 5.36
C GLN A 35 9.34 32.82 6.14
N ARG A 36 9.77 32.40 7.34
CA ARG A 36 10.70 33.10 8.22
C ARG A 36 11.75 32.12 8.76
N GLY A 37 12.89 32.02 8.05
CA GLY A 37 13.97 31.11 8.43
C GLY A 37 13.53 29.65 8.32
N ALA A 38 13.54 28.94 9.47
CA ALA A 38 13.20 27.52 9.57
C ALA A 38 11.70 27.25 9.82
N VAL A 39 10.85 28.28 9.76
CA VAL A 39 9.41 28.16 9.97
C VAL A 39 8.61 28.90 8.91
N SER A 40 7.37 28.51 8.73
CA SER A 40 6.38 29.20 7.90
C SER A 40 5.15 29.56 8.71
N ASP A 41 4.76 30.83 8.67
CA ASP A 41 3.52 31.30 9.27
C ASP A 41 2.37 31.19 8.30
N TYR A 42 1.22 30.80 8.83
CA TYR A 42 0.00 30.64 8.07
C TYR A 42 -1.13 31.42 8.73
N GLN A 43 -1.94 32.08 7.91
CA GLN A 43 -3.18 32.71 8.30
C GLN A 43 -4.27 32.31 7.32
N TYR A 44 -5.32 31.67 7.82
CA TYR A 44 -6.51 31.33 7.06
C TYR A 44 -7.70 32.12 7.56
N THR A 45 -8.45 32.73 6.64
CA THR A 45 -9.70 33.44 6.94
C THR A 45 -10.85 32.76 6.23
N PHE A 46 -11.89 32.39 6.99
CA PHE A 46 -13.00 31.58 6.50
C PHE A 46 -14.29 31.78 7.29
N ARG A 47 -15.41 31.22 6.81
CA ARG A 47 -16.66 31.16 7.59
C ARG A 47 -16.76 29.82 8.34
N ASN A 48 -16.84 29.89 9.66
CA ASN A 48 -16.93 28.69 10.51
C ASN A 48 -18.30 28.00 10.40
N ALA A 49 -18.53 26.94 11.18
CA ALA A 49 -19.78 26.17 11.15
C ALA A 49 -21.02 27.01 11.51
N ALA A 50 -20.86 28.06 12.31
CA ALA A 50 -21.90 29.03 12.67
C ALA A 50 -22.09 30.15 11.63
N GLY A 51 -21.36 30.11 10.50
CA GLY A 51 -21.43 31.14 9.45
C GLY A 51 -20.64 32.42 9.74
N LEU A 52 -19.99 32.50 10.91
CA LEU A 52 -19.21 33.65 11.35
C LEU A 52 -17.83 33.65 10.68
N ARG A 53 -17.32 34.84 10.35
CA ARG A 53 -15.96 35.01 9.84
C ARG A 53 -14.97 34.75 10.98
N ASP A 54 -14.00 33.87 10.74
CA ASP A 54 -12.95 33.55 11.68
C ASP A 54 -11.58 33.51 10.98
N THR A 55 -10.53 33.64 11.78
CA THR A 55 -9.13 33.64 11.35
C THR A 55 -8.33 32.64 12.19
N LEU A 56 -7.79 31.61 11.54
CA LEU A 56 -6.90 30.62 12.15
C LEU A 56 -5.44 30.96 11.82
N ARG A 57 -4.59 31.14 12.85
CA ARG A 57 -3.17 31.46 12.72
C ARG A 57 -2.32 30.41 13.41
N PHE A 58 -1.26 29.97 12.75
CA PHE A 58 -0.30 29.01 13.30
C PHE A 58 1.02 29.08 12.52
N THR A 59 2.06 28.55 13.14
CA THR A 59 3.42 28.48 12.56
C THR A 59 3.81 27.01 12.46
N LEU A 60 4.27 26.59 11.28
CA LEU A 60 4.77 25.22 11.05
C LEU A 60 6.29 25.26 10.91
N ASP A 61 6.95 24.21 11.39
CA ASP A 61 8.37 23.98 11.10
C ASP A 61 8.54 23.53 9.65
N ASP A 62 9.39 24.23 8.90
CA ASP A 62 9.63 23.97 7.49
C ASP A 62 10.22 22.58 7.26
N TYR A 63 10.93 22.02 8.23
CA TYR A 63 11.40 20.63 8.16
C TYR A 63 10.25 19.68 7.90
N TYR A 64 9.17 19.73 8.69
CA TYR A 64 8.03 18.83 8.52
C TYR A 64 7.29 19.10 7.21
N VAL A 65 7.12 20.37 6.83
CA VAL A 65 6.48 20.73 5.55
C VAL A 65 7.28 20.18 4.37
N GLN A 66 8.62 20.31 4.38
CA GLN A 66 9.48 19.79 3.32
C GLN A 66 9.51 18.25 3.29
N GLN A 67 9.46 17.58 4.45
CA GLN A 67 9.33 16.12 4.49
C GLN A 67 8.00 15.67 3.87
N SER A 68 6.88 16.27 4.29
CA SER A 68 5.54 16.02 3.72
C SER A 68 5.52 16.21 2.19
N LYS A 69 6.14 17.28 1.69
CA LYS A 69 6.27 17.59 0.26
C LYS A 69 7.04 16.51 -0.51
N ARG A 70 8.10 15.96 0.09
CA ARG A 70 9.00 15.03 -0.59
C ARG A 70 8.51 13.58 -0.54
N ARG A 71 7.57 13.22 0.34
CA ARG A 71 7.15 11.82 0.55
C ARG A 71 6.46 11.21 -0.67
N PHE A 72 5.47 11.90 -1.22
CA PHE A 72 4.60 11.38 -2.27
C PHE A 72 4.82 12.12 -3.58
N ASN A 73 5.77 11.65 -4.39
CA ASN A 73 5.95 12.11 -5.76
C ASN A 73 6.24 10.93 -6.70
N ASP A 74 5.92 11.12 -7.98
CA ASP A 74 5.97 10.07 -8.99
C ASP A 74 7.35 9.44 -9.16
N ASN A 75 8.40 10.25 -9.10
CA ASN A 75 9.76 9.76 -9.28
C ASN A 75 10.13 8.78 -8.17
N LYS A 76 9.77 9.08 -6.92
CA LYS A 76 9.95 8.16 -5.79
C LYS A 76 9.12 6.89 -5.93
N ARG A 77 7.86 6.99 -6.39
CA ARG A 77 7.01 5.81 -6.63
C ARG A 77 7.59 4.91 -7.71
N ARG A 78 8.01 5.47 -8.85
CA ARG A 78 8.66 4.72 -9.94
C ARG A 78 9.96 4.08 -9.46
N ALA A 79 10.79 4.81 -8.72
CA ALA A 79 12.01 4.27 -8.13
C ALA A 79 11.71 3.13 -7.15
N LEU A 80 10.64 3.22 -6.36
CA LEU A 80 10.20 2.15 -5.46
C LEU A 80 9.77 0.90 -6.23
N PHE A 81 9.02 1.03 -7.33
CA PHE A 81 8.68 -0.10 -8.20
C PHE A 81 9.92 -0.78 -8.80
N VAL A 82 10.87 0.02 -9.29
CA VAL A 82 12.14 -0.51 -9.80
C VAL A 82 12.91 -1.25 -8.69
N LYS A 83 12.96 -0.68 -7.48
CA LYS A 83 13.62 -1.30 -6.33
C LYS A 83 12.94 -2.61 -5.92
N ALA A 84 11.61 -2.68 -5.98
CA ALA A 84 10.87 -3.92 -5.73
C ALA A 84 11.21 -5.00 -6.77
N LYS A 85 11.22 -4.65 -8.07
CA LYS A 85 11.63 -5.58 -9.14
C LYS A 85 13.05 -6.10 -8.94
N LYS A 86 14.01 -5.20 -8.64
CA LYS A 86 15.40 -5.57 -8.35
C LYS A 86 15.52 -6.47 -7.11
N THR A 87 14.71 -6.22 -6.08
CA THR A 87 14.68 -7.05 -4.87
C THR A 87 14.23 -8.47 -5.19
N THR A 88 13.17 -8.62 -5.99
CA THR A 88 12.68 -9.91 -6.47
C THR A 88 13.73 -10.63 -7.31
N GLN A 89 14.35 -9.94 -8.27
CA GLN A 89 15.37 -10.54 -9.12
C GLN A 89 16.55 -11.08 -8.32
N ARG A 90 17.07 -10.28 -7.38
CA ARG A 90 18.17 -10.69 -6.51
C ARG A 90 17.83 -11.95 -5.70
N ILE A 91 16.61 -12.05 -5.17
CA ILE A 91 16.17 -13.25 -4.44
C ILE A 91 16.18 -14.47 -5.36
N TYR A 92 15.72 -14.34 -6.61
CA TYR A 92 15.77 -15.44 -7.57
C TYR A 92 17.21 -15.84 -7.89
N ASP A 93 18.09 -14.88 -8.17
CA ASP A 93 19.49 -15.16 -8.51
C ASP A 93 20.20 -15.88 -7.35
N GLU A 94 20.09 -15.34 -6.13
CA GLU A 94 20.70 -15.92 -4.91
C GLU A 94 20.18 -17.34 -4.63
N LEU A 95 18.87 -17.57 -4.79
CA LEU A 95 18.30 -18.90 -4.58
C LEU A 95 18.65 -19.86 -5.72
N GLN A 96 18.67 -19.40 -6.97
CA GLN A 96 18.99 -20.23 -8.11
C GLN A 96 20.41 -20.78 -7.98
N ASP A 97 21.37 -19.95 -7.58
CA ASP A 97 22.74 -20.39 -7.32
C ASP A 97 22.81 -21.41 -6.18
N LYS A 98 22.16 -21.12 -5.05
CA LYS A 98 22.08 -22.03 -3.89
C LYS A 98 21.52 -23.40 -4.26
N TYR A 99 20.37 -23.44 -4.95
CA TYR A 99 19.69 -24.68 -5.31
C TYR A 99 20.41 -25.44 -6.42
N ASN A 100 21.04 -24.76 -7.38
CA ASN A 100 21.86 -25.41 -8.38
C ASN A 100 23.09 -26.09 -7.78
N GLN A 101 23.75 -25.44 -6.81
CA GLN A 101 24.89 -26.02 -6.10
C GLN A 101 24.46 -27.25 -5.29
N ARG A 102 23.34 -27.13 -4.56
CA ARG A 102 22.77 -28.23 -3.77
C ARG A 102 22.42 -29.44 -4.64
N LEU A 103 21.67 -29.25 -5.73
CA LEU A 103 21.29 -30.32 -6.65
C LEU A 103 22.50 -31.06 -7.22
N LYS A 104 23.54 -30.32 -7.63
CA LYS A 104 24.78 -30.93 -8.15
C LYS A 104 25.49 -31.75 -7.09
N ALA A 105 25.54 -31.28 -5.85
CA ALA A 105 26.16 -31.99 -4.75
C ALA A 105 25.40 -33.28 -4.40
N GLU A 106 24.07 -33.21 -4.25
CA GLU A 106 23.22 -34.36 -3.96
C GLU A 106 23.31 -35.43 -5.07
N TYR A 107 23.24 -35.02 -6.33
CA TYR A 107 23.36 -35.95 -7.45
C TYR A 107 24.77 -36.57 -7.55
N SER A 108 25.82 -35.81 -7.28
CA SER A 108 27.19 -36.34 -7.27
C SER A 108 27.38 -37.38 -6.16
N GLN A 109 26.84 -37.13 -4.97
CA GLN A 109 26.86 -38.10 -3.86
C GLN A 109 26.11 -39.39 -4.23
N TYR A 110 24.94 -39.26 -4.87
CA TYR A 110 24.19 -40.41 -5.36
C TYR A 110 24.98 -41.24 -6.39
N LEU A 111 25.58 -40.58 -7.38
CA LEU A 111 26.42 -41.24 -8.39
C LEU A 111 27.62 -41.95 -7.77
N MET A 112 28.27 -41.36 -6.76
CA MET A 112 29.36 -42.02 -6.02
C MET A 112 28.87 -43.29 -5.33
N ALA A 113 27.71 -43.24 -4.66
CA ALA A 113 27.13 -44.40 -3.98
C ALA A 113 26.73 -45.51 -4.97
N MET A 114 26.17 -45.15 -6.14
CA MET A 114 25.92 -46.12 -7.21
C MET A 114 27.22 -46.72 -7.77
N GLY A 115 28.22 -45.88 -8.02
CA GLY A 115 29.52 -46.28 -8.58
C GLY A 115 30.25 -47.27 -7.69
N ALA A 116 30.16 -47.09 -6.37
CA ALA A 116 30.75 -48.00 -5.37
C ALA A 116 30.14 -49.41 -5.38
N ARG A 117 28.95 -49.60 -5.97
CA ARG A 117 28.29 -50.91 -6.11
C ARG A 117 28.67 -51.64 -7.39
N LEU A 118 29.44 -51.01 -8.29
CA LEU A 118 29.85 -51.64 -9.53
C LEU A 118 30.96 -52.67 -9.29
N PRO A 119 31.03 -53.75 -10.08
CA PRO A 119 32.11 -54.72 -10.01
C PRO A 119 33.48 -54.10 -10.27
N GLU A 120 34.52 -54.83 -9.87
CA GLU A 120 35.90 -54.48 -10.18
C GLU A 120 36.11 -54.28 -11.69
N GLY A 121 36.97 -53.33 -12.04
CA GLY A 121 37.25 -52.94 -13.42
C GLY A 121 36.41 -51.77 -13.93
N PHE A 122 35.29 -51.44 -13.29
CA PHE A 122 34.55 -50.20 -13.57
C PHE A 122 35.20 -48.98 -12.91
N LYS A 123 35.24 -47.86 -13.61
CA LYS A 123 35.69 -46.56 -13.08
C LYS A 123 34.69 -45.47 -13.43
N LEU A 124 34.13 -44.84 -12.40
CA LEU A 124 33.24 -43.70 -12.53
C LEU A 124 34.02 -42.39 -12.38
N ASN A 125 33.85 -41.47 -13.33
CA ASN A 125 34.38 -40.12 -13.26
C ASN A 125 33.21 -39.13 -13.27
N ILE A 126 33.06 -38.34 -12.21
CA ILE A 126 31.98 -37.36 -12.04
C ILE A 126 32.52 -35.96 -12.35
N LYS A 127 31.79 -35.24 -13.18
CA LYS A 127 32.01 -33.83 -13.50
C LYS A 127 31.05 -32.96 -12.70
N GLU A 128 31.40 -32.69 -11.45
CA GLU A 128 30.53 -32.00 -10.48
C GLU A 128 30.00 -30.65 -11.00
N LYS A 129 30.82 -29.89 -11.74
CA LYS A 129 30.43 -28.58 -12.29
C LYS A 129 29.30 -28.67 -13.33
N GLU A 130 29.22 -29.76 -14.07
CA GLU A 130 28.29 -29.95 -15.20
C GLU A 130 27.12 -30.88 -14.86
N ALA A 131 27.06 -31.43 -13.63
CA ALA A 131 26.19 -32.57 -13.31
C ALA A 131 26.39 -33.74 -14.28
N GLY A 132 27.59 -33.89 -14.84
CA GLY A 132 27.93 -34.91 -15.83
C GLY A 132 28.68 -36.07 -15.21
N TRP A 133 28.69 -37.22 -15.87
CA TRP A 133 29.51 -38.36 -15.47
C TRP A 133 29.94 -39.19 -16.67
N ARG A 134 31.01 -39.96 -16.49
CA ARG A 134 31.51 -40.95 -17.45
C ARG A 134 31.84 -42.24 -16.72
N LEU A 135 31.33 -43.35 -17.23
CA LEU A 135 31.65 -44.68 -16.75
C LEU A 135 32.53 -45.40 -17.78
N SER A 136 33.68 -45.91 -17.33
CA SER A 136 34.58 -46.75 -18.15
C SER A 136 34.76 -48.11 -17.50
N TYR A 137 35.16 -49.09 -18.31
CA TYR A 137 35.38 -50.46 -17.85
C TYR A 137 36.68 -51.04 -18.46
N ARG A 138 37.47 -51.72 -17.63
CA ARG A 138 38.64 -52.50 -18.03
C ARG A 138 38.66 -53.80 -17.21
N GLY A 139 38.47 -54.94 -17.87
CA GLY A 139 38.47 -56.26 -17.24
C GLY A 139 38.05 -57.36 -18.20
N THR A 140 37.69 -58.53 -17.69
CA THR A 140 37.43 -59.76 -18.48
C THR A 140 35.95 -60.07 -18.72
N LEU A 141 35.01 -59.33 -18.09
CA LEU A 141 33.57 -59.49 -18.34
C LEU A 141 33.22 -59.38 -19.85
N PRO A 142 32.28 -60.20 -20.35
CA PRO A 142 31.79 -60.11 -21.72
C PRO A 142 31.19 -58.73 -22.03
N GLN A 143 31.46 -58.20 -23.22
CA GLN A 143 31.02 -56.86 -23.64
C GLN A 143 29.50 -56.66 -23.50
N GLN A 144 28.69 -57.69 -23.80
CA GLN A 144 27.24 -57.63 -23.62
C GLN A 144 26.81 -57.43 -22.16
N ARG A 145 27.54 -58.03 -21.22
CA ARG A 145 27.28 -57.84 -19.78
C ARG A 145 27.65 -56.42 -19.37
N VAL A 146 28.81 -55.93 -19.80
CA VAL A 146 29.25 -54.54 -19.56
C VAL A 146 28.22 -53.54 -20.10
N ASN A 147 27.77 -53.71 -21.36
CA ASN A 147 26.78 -52.84 -21.98
C ASN A 147 25.44 -52.82 -21.21
N ARG A 148 24.97 -53.99 -20.74
CA ARG A 148 23.75 -54.07 -19.91
C ARG A 148 23.91 -53.31 -18.60
N MET A 149 25.05 -53.43 -17.93
CA MET A 149 25.34 -52.74 -16.67
C MET A 149 25.44 -51.23 -16.87
N VAL A 150 26.13 -50.76 -17.91
CA VAL A 150 26.20 -49.33 -18.26
C VAL A 150 24.82 -48.76 -18.57
N LYS A 151 23.99 -49.51 -19.33
CA LYS A 151 22.61 -49.10 -19.64
C LYS A 151 21.75 -49.00 -18.37
N ALA A 152 21.87 -49.98 -17.46
CA ALA A 152 21.14 -49.96 -16.19
C ALA A 152 21.58 -48.79 -15.30
N PHE A 153 22.89 -48.58 -15.16
CA PHE A 153 23.46 -47.45 -14.42
C PHE A 153 22.95 -46.12 -14.98
N ARG A 154 22.97 -45.94 -16.31
CA ARG A 154 22.45 -44.72 -16.95
C ARG A 154 20.96 -44.51 -16.65
N ALA A 155 20.15 -45.55 -16.81
CA ALA A 155 18.70 -45.44 -16.58
C ALA A 155 18.36 -45.11 -15.12
N GLU A 156 19.14 -45.60 -14.15
CA GLU A 156 18.97 -45.25 -12.73
C GLU A 156 19.46 -43.83 -12.44
N ALA A 157 20.62 -43.43 -12.94
CA ALA A 157 21.14 -42.06 -12.82
C ALA A 157 20.18 -41.02 -13.44
N ASP A 158 19.63 -41.30 -14.63
CA ASP A 158 18.68 -40.40 -15.30
C ASP A 158 17.36 -40.26 -14.51
N ARG A 159 16.88 -41.35 -13.89
CA ARG A 159 15.68 -41.32 -13.03
C ARG A 159 15.92 -40.49 -11.79
N GLU A 160 17.05 -40.69 -11.12
CA GLU A 160 17.39 -39.91 -9.93
C GLU A 160 17.54 -38.43 -10.27
N TRP A 161 18.23 -38.10 -11.35
CA TRP A 161 18.36 -36.72 -11.81
C TRP A 161 16.99 -36.08 -12.05
N ALA A 162 16.07 -36.79 -12.71
CA ALA A 162 14.72 -36.29 -12.93
C ALA A 162 13.96 -36.04 -11.62
N GLN A 163 14.08 -36.94 -10.65
CA GLN A 163 13.47 -36.80 -9.33
C GLN A 163 14.07 -35.63 -8.54
N LEU A 164 15.39 -35.63 -8.32
CA LEU A 164 16.08 -34.58 -7.58
C LEU A 164 15.88 -33.20 -8.22
N SER A 165 15.94 -33.10 -9.54
CA SER A 165 15.71 -31.82 -10.23
C SER A 165 14.26 -31.34 -10.14
N GLY A 166 13.29 -32.26 -10.05
CA GLY A 166 11.89 -31.96 -9.75
C GLY A 166 11.72 -31.42 -8.34
N ASP A 167 12.17 -32.16 -7.33
CA ASP A 167 12.08 -31.78 -5.92
C ASP A 167 12.81 -30.45 -5.64
N ASN A 168 13.99 -30.27 -6.24
CA ASN A 168 14.78 -29.06 -6.13
C ASN A 168 14.07 -27.84 -6.77
N ARG A 169 13.37 -28.04 -7.89
CA ARG A 169 12.56 -26.99 -8.54
C ARG A 169 11.39 -26.58 -7.65
N ASP A 170 10.68 -27.55 -7.09
CA ASP A 170 9.52 -27.29 -6.23
C ASP A 170 9.94 -26.56 -4.95
N ALA A 171 11.02 -27.03 -4.31
CA ALA A 171 11.57 -26.38 -3.13
C ALA A 171 12.10 -24.96 -3.44
N TYR A 172 12.74 -24.74 -4.60
CA TYR A 172 13.15 -23.40 -5.06
C TYR A 172 11.94 -22.48 -5.25
N GLN A 173 10.87 -22.96 -5.88
CA GLN A 173 9.65 -22.19 -6.09
C GLN A 173 8.98 -21.82 -4.76
N GLN A 174 8.87 -22.77 -3.82
CA GLN A 174 8.28 -22.50 -2.51
C GLN A 174 9.12 -21.51 -1.68
N GLU A 175 10.45 -21.69 -1.61
CA GLU A 175 11.32 -20.78 -0.85
C GLU A 175 11.33 -19.38 -1.47
N SER A 176 11.42 -19.26 -2.79
CA SER A 176 11.39 -17.97 -3.49
C SER A 176 10.07 -17.22 -3.26
N GLN A 177 8.92 -17.90 -3.38
CA GLN A 177 7.62 -17.32 -3.09
C GLN A 177 7.53 -16.80 -1.65
N ARG A 178 8.01 -17.57 -0.67
CA ARG A 178 8.04 -17.17 0.74
C ARG A 178 8.89 -15.93 0.98
N LEU A 179 10.11 -15.90 0.44
CA LEU A 179 11.02 -14.76 0.60
C LEU A 179 10.48 -13.50 -0.08
N ILE A 180 9.94 -13.62 -1.29
CA ILE A 180 9.34 -12.49 -2.02
C ILE A 180 8.10 -11.97 -1.28
N ALA A 181 7.23 -12.86 -0.80
CA ALA A 181 6.03 -12.51 -0.04
C ALA A 181 6.34 -11.77 1.27
N ARG A 182 7.55 -11.90 1.80
CA ARG A 182 8.04 -11.13 2.95
C ARG A 182 8.75 -9.84 2.54
N ALA A 183 9.74 -9.94 1.65
CA ALA A 183 10.65 -8.85 1.34
C ALA A 183 9.97 -7.69 0.60
N VAL A 184 9.13 -8.00 -0.39
CA VAL A 184 8.49 -6.96 -1.22
C VAL A 184 7.48 -6.13 -0.41
N PRO A 185 6.52 -6.72 0.34
CA PRO A 185 5.62 -5.92 1.18
C PRO A 185 6.35 -5.10 2.24
N GLN A 186 7.43 -5.63 2.84
CA GLN A 186 8.24 -4.86 3.80
C GLN A 186 8.94 -3.66 3.15
N LEU A 187 9.42 -3.79 1.92
CA LEU A 187 10.00 -2.68 1.17
C LEU A 187 8.96 -1.57 0.95
N TYR A 188 7.74 -1.91 0.53
CA TYR A 188 6.66 -0.94 0.38
C TYR A 188 6.29 -0.29 1.72
N LYS A 189 6.16 -1.09 2.79
CA LYS A 189 5.80 -0.59 4.14
C LYS A 189 6.77 0.46 4.66
N ARG A 190 8.08 0.23 4.50
CA ARG A 190 9.14 1.19 4.87
C ARG A 190 9.08 2.50 4.08
N ASN A 191 8.30 2.56 3.01
CA ASN A 191 8.13 3.74 2.16
C ASN A 191 6.68 4.28 2.22
N LEU A 192 5.92 3.96 3.28
CA LEU A 192 4.54 4.43 3.48
C LEU A 192 3.53 3.88 2.46
N TYR A 193 3.79 2.68 1.96
CA TYR A 193 2.87 1.96 1.09
C TYR A 193 2.53 0.59 1.67
N ILE A 194 1.30 0.15 1.46
CA ILE A 194 0.87 -1.23 1.69
C ILE A 194 0.83 -1.92 0.33
N ALA A 195 1.47 -3.08 0.25
CA ALA A 195 1.42 -3.93 -0.93
C ALA A 195 0.81 -5.29 -0.58
N LYS A 196 -0.26 -5.67 -1.29
CA LYS A 196 -0.95 -6.94 -1.12
C LYS A 196 -1.19 -7.60 -2.47
N ARG A 197 -1.21 -8.93 -2.51
CA ARG A 197 -1.63 -9.63 -3.73
C ARG A 197 -3.13 -9.49 -3.90
N ASN A 198 -3.57 -9.25 -5.14
CA ASN A 198 -4.99 -9.22 -5.47
C ASN A 198 -5.62 -10.60 -5.20
N LYS A 199 -6.84 -10.62 -4.64
CA LYS A 199 -7.55 -11.85 -4.26
C LYS A 199 -7.95 -12.71 -5.47
N VAL A 200 -8.26 -12.09 -6.61
CA VAL A 200 -8.70 -12.76 -7.85
C VAL A 200 -7.51 -13.20 -8.69
N ASN A 201 -6.50 -12.34 -8.81
CA ASN A 201 -5.29 -12.60 -9.59
C ASN A 201 -4.04 -12.33 -8.76
N GLN A 202 -3.49 -13.38 -8.15
CA GLN A 202 -2.33 -13.30 -7.26
C GLN A 202 -1.03 -12.83 -7.94
N SER A 203 -1.01 -12.77 -9.28
CA SER A 203 0.10 -12.17 -10.04
C SER A 203 0.09 -10.63 -9.99
N ILE A 204 -1.04 -10.01 -9.65
CA ILE A 204 -1.18 -8.57 -9.50
C ILE A 204 -0.88 -8.16 -8.06
N LEU A 205 0.07 -7.23 -7.91
CA LEU A 205 0.37 -6.58 -6.63
C LEU A 205 -0.41 -5.26 -6.54
N GLU A 206 -1.37 -5.20 -5.64
CA GLU A 206 -2.08 -3.98 -5.28
C GLU A 206 -1.20 -3.17 -4.33
N VAL A 207 -0.81 -1.97 -4.76
CA VAL A 207 -0.01 -1.04 -3.97
C VAL A 207 -0.85 0.19 -3.68
N ARG A 208 -0.95 0.56 -2.41
CA ARG A 208 -1.66 1.76 -1.94
C ARG A 208 -0.89 2.47 -0.85
N ILE A 209 -1.32 3.68 -0.51
CA ILE A 209 -0.73 4.44 0.60
C ILE A 209 -1.10 3.79 1.93
N ASP A 210 -0.12 3.75 2.83
CA ASP A 210 -0.33 3.40 4.24
C ASP A 210 -0.82 4.64 5.00
N PHE A 211 -2.11 4.97 4.83
CA PHE A 211 -2.69 6.17 5.46
C PHE A 211 -2.51 6.18 6.98
N ALA A 212 -2.57 5.01 7.64
CA ALA A 212 -2.41 4.95 9.10
C ALA A 212 -1.00 5.42 9.51
N GLN A 213 0.04 4.92 8.83
CA GLN A 213 1.40 5.37 9.08
C GLN A 213 1.60 6.84 8.68
N VAL A 214 1.02 7.30 7.57
CA VAL A 214 1.07 8.71 7.16
C VAL A 214 0.47 9.62 8.23
N ILE A 215 -0.70 9.27 8.76
CA ILE A 215 -1.38 10.05 9.79
C ILE A 215 -0.49 10.16 11.03
N ILE A 216 0.12 9.05 11.46
CA ILE A 216 1.05 9.04 12.61
C ILE A 216 2.25 9.95 12.34
N GLU A 217 2.90 9.82 11.18
CA GLU A 217 4.09 10.59 10.86
C GLU A 217 3.84 12.09 10.67
N GLU A 218 2.61 12.48 10.36
CA GLU A 218 2.20 13.88 10.15
C GLU A 218 1.59 14.50 11.42
N THR A 219 1.22 13.68 12.42
CA THR A 219 0.61 14.12 13.69
C THR A 219 1.50 15.12 14.43
N LEU A 220 2.82 14.91 14.46
CA LEU A 220 3.73 15.83 15.16
C LEU A 220 3.81 17.19 14.46
N GLY A 221 3.96 17.19 13.14
CA GLY A 221 4.10 18.42 12.36
C GLY A 221 2.82 19.26 12.29
N ILE A 222 1.63 18.63 12.39
CA ILE A 222 0.34 19.35 12.38
C ILE A 222 -0.04 19.93 13.76
N ARG A 223 0.68 19.55 14.82
CA ARG A 223 0.37 19.95 16.21
C ARG A 223 0.19 21.46 16.40
N PRO A 224 0.99 22.37 15.80
CA PRO A 224 0.76 23.81 15.95
C PRO A 224 -0.61 24.27 15.43
N MET A 225 -1.09 23.69 14.33
CA MET A 225 -2.44 23.95 13.82
C MET A 225 -3.50 23.41 14.79
N ALA A 226 -3.33 22.20 15.30
CA ALA A 226 -4.25 21.64 16.30
C ALA A 226 -4.34 22.52 17.56
N LYS A 227 -3.20 23.03 18.06
CA LYS A 227 -3.19 24.00 19.18
C LYS A 227 -3.94 25.28 18.86
N ALA A 228 -3.80 25.81 17.64
CA ALA A 228 -4.53 26.99 17.21
C ALA A 228 -6.04 26.75 17.16
N ILE A 229 -6.47 25.57 16.69
CA ILE A 229 -7.88 25.14 16.71
C ILE A 229 -8.36 25.02 18.16
N ALA A 230 -7.64 24.31 19.03
CA ALA A 230 -8.01 24.13 20.44
C ALA A 230 -8.19 25.48 21.17
N ASN A 231 -7.37 26.48 20.86
CA ASN A 231 -7.53 27.83 21.39
C ASN A 231 -8.80 28.53 20.89
N LYS A 232 -9.17 28.33 19.62
CA LYS A 232 -10.40 28.89 19.02
C LYS A 232 -11.67 28.23 19.55
N THR A 233 -11.57 26.98 19.96
CA THR A 233 -12.71 26.16 20.39
C THR A 233 -12.72 25.94 21.90
N ARG A 234 -12.02 26.76 22.68
CA ARG A 234 -11.95 26.62 24.14
C ARG A 234 -13.35 26.71 24.75
N GLY A 235 -13.71 25.71 25.56
CA GLY A 235 -15.02 25.62 26.21
C GLY A 235 -16.14 25.05 25.33
N LEU A 236 -15.85 24.68 24.08
CA LEU A 236 -16.80 23.96 23.23
C LEU A 236 -16.75 22.45 23.49
N SER A 237 -17.79 21.72 23.10
CA SER A 237 -17.81 20.26 23.18
C SER A 237 -16.84 19.61 22.19
N ASP A 238 -16.39 18.38 22.44
CA ASP A 238 -15.54 17.61 21.53
C ASP A 238 -16.11 17.55 20.10
N ARG A 239 -17.43 17.40 19.98
CA ARG A 239 -18.12 17.40 18.69
C ARG A 239 -18.00 18.74 17.97
N ASP A 240 -18.05 19.85 18.69
CA ASP A 240 -17.89 21.20 18.13
C ASP A 240 -16.44 21.49 17.76
N VAL A 241 -15.48 20.97 18.53
CA VAL A 241 -14.05 20.99 18.19
C VAL A 241 -13.81 20.26 16.86
N ILE A 242 -14.37 19.05 16.71
CA ILE A 242 -14.32 18.28 15.45
C ILE A 242 -15.00 19.06 14.33
N ALA A 243 -16.18 19.65 14.58
CA ALA A 243 -16.92 20.41 13.57
C ALA A 243 -16.14 21.64 13.07
N TYR A 244 -15.36 22.30 13.94
CA TYR A 244 -14.48 23.40 13.55
C TYR A 244 -13.37 22.93 12.61
N ALA A 245 -12.63 21.90 13.00
CA ALA A 245 -11.55 21.33 12.19
C ALA A 245 -12.08 20.79 10.85
N LEU A 246 -13.22 20.10 10.89
CA LEU A 246 -13.94 19.62 9.73
C LEU A 246 -14.28 20.74 8.75
N ARG A 247 -14.91 21.82 9.25
CA ARG A 247 -15.30 22.96 8.43
C ARG A 247 -14.09 23.62 7.77
N PHE A 248 -13.01 23.82 8.53
CA PHE A 248 -11.77 24.36 7.99
C PHE A 248 -11.25 23.54 6.80
N LEU A 249 -11.17 22.21 6.95
CA LEU A 249 -10.68 21.32 5.89
C LEU A 249 -11.63 21.22 4.70
N GLN A 250 -12.95 21.25 4.90
CA GLN A 250 -13.93 21.27 3.81
C GLN A 250 -13.80 22.52 2.93
N LEU A 251 -13.36 23.65 3.51
CA LEU A 251 -13.19 24.93 2.80
C LEU A 251 -11.89 25.03 2.02
N ILE A 252 -10.92 24.17 2.28
CA ILE A 252 -9.75 24.04 1.40
C ILE A 252 -10.25 23.54 0.02
N PRO A 253 -9.86 24.15 -1.10
CA PRO A 253 -10.31 23.71 -2.42
C PRO A 253 -10.05 22.22 -2.70
N TYR A 254 -11.06 21.54 -3.25
CA TYR A 254 -10.91 20.18 -3.77
C TYR A 254 -10.06 20.19 -5.05
N ASP A 255 -9.10 19.27 -5.14
CA ASP A 255 -8.28 19.06 -6.33
C ASP A 255 -8.15 17.54 -6.53
N ASN A 256 -8.38 17.04 -7.74
CA ASN A 256 -8.20 15.61 -8.02
C ASN A 256 -6.72 15.20 -8.12
N LEU A 257 -5.81 16.18 -7.96
CA LEU A 257 -4.36 16.04 -7.94
C LEU A 257 -3.80 15.41 -9.22
N LYS A 258 -4.55 15.41 -10.33
CA LYS A 258 -4.13 14.81 -11.61
C LYS A 258 -3.19 15.70 -12.44
N SER A 259 -3.02 16.98 -12.07
CA SER A 259 -2.19 17.92 -12.84
C SER A 259 -0.70 17.79 -12.49
N ARG A 260 0.20 18.03 -13.46
CA ARG A 260 1.68 18.02 -13.25
C ARG A 260 2.16 19.07 -12.25
N ASN A 261 1.37 20.12 -12.01
CA ASN A 261 1.69 21.24 -11.12
C ASN A 261 1.25 20.96 -9.66
N ALA A 262 0.27 20.08 -9.47
CA ALA A 262 0.06 19.45 -8.18
C ALA A 262 1.15 18.38 -8.02
N MET A 263 1.96 18.45 -6.97
CA MET A 263 3.10 17.54 -6.73
C MET A 263 2.76 16.02 -6.68
N GLY A 264 1.50 15.62 -6.88
CA GLY A 264 1.03 14.26 -6.73
C GLY A 264 0.40 13.68 -7.99
N SER A 265 1.18 13.29 -9.00
CA SER A 265 0.70 12.39 -10.08
C SER A 265 0.38 10.95 -9.61
N ILE A 266 0.39 10.76 -8.30
CA ILE A 266 -0.06 9.57 -7.55
C ILE A 266 -1.51 9.74 -7.07
N GLY A 267 -2.10 10.93 -7.16
CA GLY A 267 -3.43 11.23 -6.62
C GLY A 267 -3.43 11.26 -5.09
N PHE A 268 -2.37 11.78 -4.46
CA PHE A 268 -2.30 12.04 -3.02
C PHE A 268 -1.21 13.08 -2.73
N VAL A 269 -1.47 13.99 -1.79
CA VAL A 269 -0.44 14.79 -1.14
C VAL A 269 -0.55 14.58 0.37
N ALA A 270 0.55 14.70 1.12
CA ALA A 270 0.47 14.53 2.57
C ALA A 270 -0.22 15.73 3.26
N PRO A 271 -0.80 15.55 4.46
CA PRO A 271 -1.51 16.57 5.23
C PRO A 271 -0.85 17.96 5.28
N LEU A 272 0.43 18.06 5.65
CA LEU A 272 1.10 19.38 5.73
C LEU A 272 1.32 20.00 4.35
N THR A 273 1.48 19.19 3.31
CA THR A 273 1.53 19.67 1.93
C THR A 273 0.19 20.25 1.53
N LEU A 274 -0.94 19.62 1.90
CA LEU A 274 -2.28 20.17 1.66
C LEU A 274 -2.46 21.54 2.30
N ILE A 275 -1.98 21.73 3.53
CA ILE A 275 -1.98 23.05 4.17
C ILE A 275 -1.14 24.01 3.32
N ASP A 276 0.09 23.62 2.97
CA ASP A 276 1.01 24.50 2.27
C ASP A 276 0.57 24.90 0.84
N ILE A 277 -0.06 24.00 0.08
CA ILE A 277 -0.54 24.33 -1.27
C ILE A 277 -2.01 24.79 -1.29
N ASN A 278 -2.69 24.73 -0.15
CA ASN A 278 -4.11 25.04 0.00
C ASN A 278 -5.02 24.24 -0.95
N ARG A 279 -4.72 22.96 -1.17
CA ARG A 279 -5.47 22.06 -2.06
C ARG A 279 -5.30 20.60 -1.64
N GLY A 280 -6.31 19.78 -1.90
CA GLY A 280 -6.20 18.32 -1.82
C GLY A 280 -7.51 17.59 -2.11
N ASP A 281 -7.42 16.28 -2.25
CA ASP A 281 -8.54 15.37 -2.50
C ASP A 281 -9.15 14.81 -1.20
N CYS A 282 -10.13 13.91 -1.33
CA CYS A 282 -10.83 13.28 -0.21
C CYS A 282 -9.89 12.48 0.71
N ASP A 283 -8.94 11.74 0.12
CA ASP A 283 -7.94 10.96 0.84
C ASP A 283 -7.06 11.86 1.72
N THR A 284 -6.52 12.93 1.12
CA THR A 284 -5.64 13.86 1.83
C THR A 284 -6.36 14.61 2.94
N LYS A 285 -7.58 15.09 2.68
CA LYS A 285 -8.39 15.81 3.68
C LYS A 285 -8.78 14.92 4.84
N SER A 286 -9.09 13.64 4.57
CA SER A 286 -9.37 12.65 5.61
C SER A 286 -8.14 12.35 6.46
N ALA A 287 -6.96 12.17 5.84
CA ALA A 287 -5.72 12.00 6.58
C ALA A 287 -5.38 13.24 7.44
N ALA A 288 -5.60 14.45 6.91
CA ALA A 288 -5.38 15.69 7.66
C ALA A 288 -6.33 15.83 8.84
N LEU A 289 -7.63 15.53 8.66
CA LEU A 289 -8.59 15.55 9.76
C LEU A 289 -8.21 14.54 10.84
N ALA A 290 -7.81 13.33 10.46
CA ALA A 290 -7.41 12.31 11.42
C ALA A 290 -6.18 12.75 12.24
N ALA A 291 -5.17 13.34 11.59
CA ALA A 291 -3.99 13.88 12.28
C ALA A 291 -4.34 15.05 13.22
N LEU A 292 -5.32 15.88 12.86
CA LEU A 292 -5.85 16.93 13.76
C LEU A 292 -6.59 16.32 14.95
N VAL A 293 -7.51 15.37 14.72
CA VAL A 293 -8.27 14.72 15.80
C VAL A 293 -7.33 14.02 16.78
N ARG A 294 -6.26 13.35 16.32
CA ARG A 294 -5.25 12.75 17.23
C ARG A 294 -4.57 13.76 18.15
N ASN A 295 -4.40 15.00 17.72
CA ASN A 295 -3.85 16.06 18.57
C ASN A 295 -4.91 16.72 19.46
N LEU A 296 -6.15 16.86 18.97
CA LEU A 296 -7.24 17.57 19.65
C LEU A 296 -7.92 16.68 20.70
N LEU A 297 -8.12 15.40 20.38
CA LEU A 297 -8.91 14.41 21.11
C LEU A 297 -8.19 13.04 21.05
N PRO A 298 -7.07 12.86 21.76
CA PRO A 298 -6.18 11.71 21.61
C PRO A 298 -6.82 10.36 21.95
N ASP A 299 -7.89 10.36 22.74
CA ASP A 299 -8.63 9.16 23.16
C ASP A 299 -9.74 8.74 22.17
N VAL A 300 -10.09 9.62 21.22
CA VAL A 300 -11.09 9.30 20.20
C VAL A 300 -10.52 8.28 19.23
N ARG A 301 -11.09 7.08 19.27
CA ARG A 301 -10.84 6.07 18.24
C ARG A 301 -11.42 6.54 16.93
N MET A 302 -10.73 6.24 15.85
CA MET A 302 -11.17 6.62 14.52
C MET A 302 -10.85 5.54 13.51
N ALA A 303 -11.63 5.53 12.44
CA ALA A 303 -11.37 4.71 11.28
C ALA A 303 -11.37 5.56 10.02
N MET A 304 -10.41 5.31 9.12
CA MET A 304 -10.50 5.81 7.75
C MET A 304 -11.23 4.77 6.91
N VAL A 305 -12.31 5.21 6.27
CA VAL A 305 -13.19 4.36 5.44
C VAL A 305 -12.88 4.67 3.98
N LEU A 306 -12.44 3.65 3.24
CA LEU A 306 -12.16 3.75 1.80
C LEU A 306 -13.24 2.99 1.03
N VAL A 307 -13.98 3.71 0.19
CA VAL A 307 -15.00 3.17 -0.71
C VAL A 307 -14.62 3.47 -2.17
N PRO A 308 -15.24 2.84 -3.17
CA PRO A 308 -14.96 3.17 -4.56
C PRO A 308 -15.07 4.68 -4.85
N GLY A 309 -13.93 5.29 -5.18
CA GLY A 309 -13.85 6.70 -5.59
C GLY A 309 -13.96 7.74 -4.46
N HIS A 310 -14.00 7.33 -3.18
CA HIS A 310 -14.18 8.26 -2.07
C HIS A 310 -13.55 7.77 -0.76
N ALA A 311 -13.18 8.71 0.11
CA ALA A 311 -12.68 8.44 1.44
C ALA A 311 -13.21 9.45 2.47
N PHE A 312 -13.47 8.94 3.67
CA PHE A 312 -13.97 9.71 4.80
C PHE A 312 -13.52 9.11 6.13
N LEU A 313 -13.84 9.77 7.24
CA LEU A 313 -13.55 9.28 8.59
C LEU A 313 -14.82 8.80 9.28
N ALA A 314 -14.64 7.87 10.21
CA ALA A 314 -15.63 7.49 11.18
C ALA A 314 -15.01 7.62 12.58
N LEU A 315 -15.66 8.35 13.49
CA LEU A 315 -15.13 8.67 14.81
C LEU A 315 -15.98 8.02 15.90
N ASP A 316 -15.33 7.47 16.91
CA ASP A 316 -15.99 6.94 18.11
C ASP A 316 -16.30 8.09 19.07
N ILE A 317 -17.42 8.75 18.79
CA ILE A 317 -17.95 9.86 19.57
C ILE A 317 -19.44 9.62 19.85
N PRO A 318 -20.02 10.24 20.90
CA PRO A 318 -21.45 10.10 21.17
C PRO A 318 -22.30 10.45 19.94
N SER A 319 -23.14 9.50 19.52
CA SER A 319 -24.03 9.65 18.37
C SER A 319 -25.28 10.47 18.74
N LYS A 320 -25.84 11.18 17.76
CA LYS A 320 -27.17 11.79 17.84
C LYS A 320 -28.16 10.97 17.00
N ASN A 321 -29.46 11.03 17.31
CA ASN A 321 -30.51 10.22 16.65
C ASN A 321 -30.52 10.33 15.11
N SER A 322 -30.01 11.42 14.55
CA SER A 322 -29.96 11.65 13.10
C SER A 322 -28.61 11.37 12.45
N ASP A 323 -27.63 10.87 13.21
CA ASP A 323 -26.28 10.66 12.71
C ASP A 323 -26.22 9.41 11.81
N SER A 324 -25.53 9.58 10.68
CA SER A 324 -24.99 8.49 9.89
C SER A 324 -23.87 7.83 10.68
N THR A 325 -23.99 6.52 10.91
CA THR A 325 -22.99 5.73 11.63
C THR A 325 -22.56 4.53 10.80
N ILE A 326 -21.39 3.98 11.12
CA ILE A 326 -20.88 2.71 10.61
C ILE A 326 -20.58 1.79 11.78
N ASN A 327 -20.92 0.51 11.65
CA ASN A 327 -20.60 -0.49 12.67
C ASN A 327 -19.32 -1.22 12.31
N VAL A 328 -18.36 -1.22 13.23
CA VAL A 328 -17.06 -1.88 13.10
C VAL A 328 -16.84 -2.71 14.34
N ASP A 329 -16.80 -4.04 14.19
CA ASP A 329 -16.52 -4.98 15.29
C ASP A 329 -17.43 -4.73 16.52
N GLY A 330 -18.71 -4.45 16.28
CA GLY A 330 -19.71 -4.20 17.32
C GLY A 330 -19.69 -2.79 17.91
N ARG A 331 -18.84 -1.89 17.40
CA ARG A 331 -18.75 -0.49 17.83
C ARG A 331 -19.33 0.44 16.76
N HIS A 332 -20.10 1.43 17.19
CA HIS A 332 -20.69 2.43 16.32
C HIS A 332 -19.78 3.66 16.19
N TYR A 333 -19.42 4.01 14.96
CA TYR A 333 -18.63 5.19 14.66
C TYR A 333 -19.48 6.20 13.88
N VAL A 334 -19.42 7.48 14.27
CA VAL A 334 -20.12 8.59 13.61
C VAL A 334 -19.33 9.02 12.36
N VAL A 335 -20.01 9.12 11.23
CA VAL A 335 -19.41 9.51 9.94
C VAL A 335 -19.03 10.99 9.94
N VAL A 336 -17.83 11.28 9.42
CA VAL A 336 -17.30 12.63 9.24
C VAL A 336 -16.68 12.78 7.86
N GLU A 337 -17.20 13.73 7.09
CA GLU A 337 -16.92 13.92 5.65
C GLU A 337 -16.09 15.19 5.41
N PRO A 338 -14.75 15.15 5.48
CA PRO A 338 -13.90 16.33 5.28
C PRO A 338 -13.82 16.78 3.82
N THR A 339 -14.46 16.04 2.93
CA THR A 339 -14.53 16.33 1.51
C THR A 339 -15.50 17.49 1.27
N GLY A 340 -14.93 18.66 0.97
CA GLY A 340 -15.67 19.76 0.35
C GLY A 340 -15.93 19.48 -1.13
N PRO A 341 -16.74 20.31 -1.82
CA PRO A 341 -17.30 21.59 -1.36
C PRO A 341 -18.60 21.46 -0.54
N ALA A 342 -19.22 20.28 -0.47
CA ALA A 342 -20.38 20.04 0.39
C ALA A 342 -19.97 20.14 1.87
N LEU A 343 -20.49 21.14 2.58
CA LEU A 343 -20.14 21.43 3.98
C LEU A 343 -20.92 20.55 4.98
N SER A 344 -20.83 19.23 4.81
CA SER A 344 -21.55 18.23 5.59
C SER A 344 -21.21 18.35 7.09
N PRO A 345 -22.21 18.48 7.98
CA PRO A 345 -21.97 18.46 9.43
C PRO A 345 -21.44 17.11 9.93
N VAL A 346 -20.87 17.10 11.14
CA VAL A 346 -20.53 15.86 11.86
C VAL A 346 -21.77 14.96 11.95
N GLY A 347 -21.64 13.69 11.57
CA GLY A 347 -22.73 12.73 11.54
C GLY A 347 -23.59 12.78 10.28
N ARG A 348 -23.22 13.55 9.24
CA ARG A 348 -23.96 13.56 7.97
C ARG A 348 -23.09 13.01 6.85
N ALA A 349 -23.42 11.81 6.39
CA ALA A 349 -22.78 11.22 5.23
C ALA A 349 -23.23 11.88 3.92
N HIS A 350 -22.29 12.02 2.98
CA HIS A 350 -22.63 12.44 1.62
C HIS A 350 -23.53 11.38 0.95
N PRO A 351 -24.48 11.75 0.06
CA PRO A 351 -25.35 10.79 -0.62
C PRO A 351 -24.61 9.61 -1.25
N ASN A 352 -23.45 9.85 -1.86
CA ASN A 352 -22.61 8.81 -2.48
C ASN A 352 -21.97 7.85 -1.46
N SER A 353 -21.85 8.25 -0.20
CA SER A 353 -21.29 7.42 0.88
C SER A 353 -22.35 6.56 1.55
N ARG A 354 -23.63 6.97 1.51
CA ARG A 354 -24.74 6.28 2.21
C ARG A 354 -24.88 4.80 1.88
N PRO A 355 -24.76 4.35 0.62
CA PRO A 355 -24.82 2.92 0.30
C PRO A 355 -23.77 2.09 1.02
N TYR A 356 -22.65 2.71 1.42
CA TYR A 356 -21.52 2.05 2.07
C TYR A 356 -21.58 2.02 3.60
N LEU A 357 -22.60 2.62 4.21
CA LEU A 357 -22.71 2.71 5.68
C LEU A 357 -23.39 1.48 6.31
N THR A 358 -24.29 0.85 5.56
CA THR A 358 -25.13 -0.26 6.02
C THR A 358 -24.64 -1.62 5.52
N VAL A 359 -23.61 -1.63 4.68
CA VAL A 359 -23.13 -2.84 4.02
C VAL A 359 -22.08 -3.53 4.86
N GLU A 360 -22.12 -4.86 4.77
CA GLU A 360 -21.11 -5.74 5.35
C GLU A 360 -19.70 -5.33 4.87
N LYS A 361 -18.68 -5.68 5.67
CA LYS A 361 -17.28 -5.28 5.47
C LYS A 361 -16.77 -5.44 4.04
N GLU A 362 -17.35 -6.35 3.26
CA GLU A 362 -16.97 -6.72 1.90
C GLU A 362 -17.09 -5.59 0.86
N GLN A 363 -17.99 -4.62 1.08
CA GLN A 363 -18.11 -3.44 0.18
C GLN A 363 -17.21 -2.27 0.58
N ILE A 364 -16.65 -2.32 1.80
CA ILE A 364 -15.63 -1.39 2.26
C ILE A 364 -14.30 -1.89 1.70
N LYS A 365 -13.67 -1.08 0.84
CA LYS A 365 -12.41 -1.48 0.22
C LYS A 365 -11.32 -1.65 1.29
N PHE A 366 -11.31 -0.75 2.28
CA PHE A 366 -10.44 -0.81 3.44
C PHE A 366 -11.04 -0.07 4.64
N LEU A 367 -10.89 -0.64 5.83
CA LEU A 367 -11.11 0.05 7.09
C LEU A 367 -9.80 0.07 7.89
N LEU A 368 -9.31 1.27 8.19
CA LEU A 368 -8.07 1.45 8.93
C LEU A 368 -8.40 1.93 10.34
N SER A 369 -8.31 1.03 11.32
CA SER A 369 -8.37 1.46 12.72
C SER A 369 -7.11 2.26 13.05
N ILE A 370 -7.32 3.46 13.53
CA ILE A 370 -6.27 4.37 13.98
C ILE A 370 -6.37 4.34 15.51
N PRO A 371 -5.45 3.66 16.20
CA PRO A 371 -5.52 3.50 17.65
C PRO A 371 -5.46 4.86 18.36
N SER A 372 -6.04 4.95 19.55
CA SER A 372 -5.89 6.13 20.41
C SER A 372 -4.46 6.27 20.92
N GLY A 373 -4.11 7.41 21.53
CA GLY A 373 -2.76 7.75 21.99
C GLY A 373 -2.09 6.74 22.94
N ASN A 374 -2.84 5.78 23.49
CA ASN A 374 -2.34 4.74 24.40
C ASN A 374 -2.29 3.32 23.78
N GLU A 375 -2.70 3.15 22.52
CA GLU A 375 -2.74 1.85 21.86
C GLU A 375 -1.68 1.77 20.73
N ASN A 376 -0.73 0.85 20.83
CA ASN A 376 0.35 0.69 19.84
C ASN A 376 -0.03 -0.23 18.65
N ASN A 377 -1.27 -0.70 18.56
CA ASN A 377 -1.70 -1.64 17.51
C ASN A 377 -2.57 -0.96 16.45
N ILE A 378 -2.00 -0.73 15.28
CA ILE A 378 -2.75 -0.35 14.07
C ILE A 378 -3.27 -1.63 13.43
N ALA A 379 -4.56 -1.89 13.55
CA ALA A 379 -5.22 -2.97 12.82
C ALA A 379 -5.83 -2.41 11.53
N SER A 380 -5.32 -2.87 10.38
CA SER A 380 -6.10 -2.79 9.15
C SER A 380 -7.13 -3.92 9.18
N VAL A 381 -8.40 -3.58 9.35
CA VAL A 381 -9.50 -4.56 9.28
C VAL A 381 -9.85 -4.73 7.81
N PHE A 382 -9.85 -5.98 7.36
CA PHE A 382 -10.14 -6.41 5.99
C PHE A 382 -11.24 -7.44 6.00
#